data_AF-A0A7S2XBS6-F1
#
_entry.id   AF-A0A7S2XBS6-F1
#
_cell.length_a   1.000
_cell.length_b   1.000
_cell.length_c   1.000
_cell.angle_alpha   90.00
_cell.angle_beta   90.00
_cell.angle_gamma   90.00
#
_symmetry.space_group_name_H-M   'P 1'
#
loop_
_entity.id
_entity.type
_entity.pdbx_description
1 polymer ?
#
loop_
_entity_poly.entity_id
_entity_poly.type
_entity_poly.pdbx_seq_one_letter_code
_entity_poly.pdbx_strand_id
1 'polypeptide(L)'
;SQTPVVSERQSNNILQGNITVEMIQEKRRAFEMARYEHVRKLNSFYNKGMVELTETCAAVFQFVHQFFKHGFHDCSSISHRIMDIRQVVNTCRDSLAKEAVVESKLGKSLSKRLGDMPFNDNTILDVRNTIRGLEYKVEDNEKCGFLYKKGGGIRKAWGRRWFLIQDGDLFYIRSSKDTKLNFVANLVISSVKKVKDGDRPHEFVLCNPQNTREYHLQAESERERTCWLNALRGVAERKLYSLNEALSQEGQNQTDQHSSSAKAAAFSLIKNLNPKCADCDAKSPDWAVINLGICICIACSGVHRSLGVQTSKVRSVSLDKWEESTLALMCRIGVEKFNSVFEGSPDKDYPKPTASTDGDARRIYIKEKYVDRRFLSKCTLSKSHRERNLRKAAQNNDLKLFLSSFGHKTDLDSCDDDGLTPLHVAAKNDNIEMVEALLLNGAAPGVKNYIGKSPLDLAKEAACKKVLKRLEEVCK
;
A
#
# COMPACT_ATOMS: atom_id res chain seq x y z
N SER A 1 12.91 -79.74 -54.77
CA SER A 1 11.56 -79.47 -54.24
C SER A 1 11.07 -78.13 -54.77
N GLN A 2 9.76 -77.88 -54.77
CA GLN A 2 9.05 -76.76 -55.41
C GLN A 2 9.51 -75.34 -55.01
N THR A 3 9.77 -74.49 -56.03
CA THR A 3 9.13 -73.18 -56.41
C THR A 3 8.45 -72.28 -55.37
N PRO A 4 8.22 -70.94 -55.63
CA PRO A 4 8.28 -70.18 -56.89
C PRO A 4 9.11 -68.86 -56.79
N VAL A 5 8.76 -67.77 -57.50
CA VAL A 5 9.18 -67.39 -58.88
C VAL A 5 8.42 -66.13 -59.36
N VAL A 6 9.11 -65.13 -59.93
CA VAL A 6 8.56 -63.98 -60.73
C VAL A 6 9.69 -63.34 -61.57
N SER A 7 9.39 -62.57 -62.64
CA SER A 7 10.42 -62.01 -63.57
C SER A 7 9.95 -60.80 -64.41
N GLU A 8 10.87 -59.91 -64.82
CA GLU A 8 10.59 -58.78 -65.76
C GLU A 8 11.61 -58.64 -66.94
N ARG A 9 11.38 -57.71 -67.89
CA ARG A 9 11.95 -57.65 -69.27
C ARG A 9 12.21 -56.22 -69.81
N GLN A 10 12.98 -56.04 -70.90
CA GLN A 10 13.07 -54.77 -71.67
C GLN A 10 13.63 -54.87 -73.12
N SER A 11 13.67 -53.72 -73.84
CA SER A 11 14.30 -53.40 -75.18
C SER A 11 13.51 -53.76 -76.47
N ASN A 12 13.63 -53.10 -77.65
CA ASN A 12 14.09 -51.74 -78.08
C ASN A 12 13.69 -51.46 -79.58
N ASN A 13 13.57 -50.18 -80.03
CA ASN A 13 13.69 -49.75 -81.48
C ASN A 13 13.60 -48.21 -81.69
N ILE A 14 14.26 -47.63 -82.73
CA ILE A 14 14.59 -46.17 -82.86
C ILE A 14 14.78 -45.65 -84.35
N LEU A 15 14.55 -44.33 -84.61
CA LEU A 15 14.88 -43.47 -85.81
C LEU A 15 14.02 -43.64 -87.12
N GLN A 16 13.84 -42.65 -88.05
CA GLN A 16 14.42 -41.30 -88.30
C GLN A 16 13.42 -40.33 -89.04
N GLY A 17 13.72 -39.02 -89.21
CA GLY A 17 12.88 -38.05 -89.98
C GLY A 17 13.52 -36.67 -90.29
N ASN A 18 12.98 -35.91 -91.26
CA ASN A 18 13.57 -34.69 -91.90
C ASN A 18 13.20 -33.33 -91.27
N ILE A 19 13.95 -32.26 -91.61
CA ILE A 19 13.79 -30.86 -91.14
C ILE A 19 13.74 -29.88 -92.33
N THR A 20 12.90 -28.82 -92.27
CA THR A 20 12.75 -27.80 -93.34
C THR A 20 13.35 -26.43 -92.99
N VAL A 21 13.52 -25.56 -93.99
CA VAL A 21 14.09 -24.20 -93.84
C VAL A 21 13.23 -23.30 -92.93
N GLU A 22 11.91 -23.39 -93.02
CA GLU A 22 11.00 -22.61 -92.17
C GLU A 22 11.13 -23.00 -90.70
N MET A 23 11.23 -24.30 -90.40
CA MET A 23 11.52 -24.78 -89.04
C MET A 23 12.84 -24.22 -88.51
N ILE A 24 13.88 -24.12 -89.34
CA ILE A 24 15.17 -23.53 -88.95
C ILE A 24 15.02 -22.03 -88.65
N GLN A 25 14.26 -21.28 -89.47
CA GLN A 25 13.98 -19.86 -89.19
C GLN A 25 13.15 -19.66 -87.93
N GLU A 26 12.12 -20.49 -87.71
CA GLU A 26 11.28 -20.45 -86.51
C GLU A 26 12.10 -20.76 -85.25
N LYS A 27 12.91 -21.83 -85.25
CA LYS A 27 13.81 -22.16 -84.14
C LYS A 27 14.83 -21.05 -83.87
N ARG A 28 15.32 -20.36 -84.92
CA ARG A 28 16.21 -19.19 -84.76
C ARG A 28 15.47 -17.99 -84.13
N ARG A 29 14.24 -17.69 -84.54
CA ARG A 29 13.40 -16.65 -83.91
C ARG A 29 13.10 -16.97 -82.44
N ALA A 30 12.76 -18.23 -82.15
CA ALA A 30 12.51 -18.69 -80.78
C ALA A 30 13.77 -18.59 -79.90
N PHE A 31 14.95 -18.94 -80.43
CA PHE A 31 16.22 -18.78 -79.73
C PHE A 31 16.55 -17.31 -79.44
N GLU A 32 16.38 -16.40 -80.41
CA GLU A 32 16.63 -14.97 -80.20
C GLU A 32 15.63 -14.34 -79.21
N MET A 33 14.36 -14.73 -79.25
CA MET A 33 13.37 -14.32 -78.25
C MET A 33 13.71 -14.84 -76.84
N ALA A 34 14.16 -16.09 -76.72
CA ALA A 34 14.63 -16.65 -75.45
C ALA A 34 15.87 -15.91 -74.92
N ARG A 35 16.82 -15.57 -75.81
CA ARG A 35 18.01 -14.77 -75.48
C ARG A 35 17.64 -13.37 -75.01
N TYR A 36 16.75 -12.69 -75.72
CA TYR A 36 16.23 -11.38 -75.33
C TYR A 36 15.56 -11.42 -73.95
N GLU A 37 14.66 -12.37 -73.71
CA GLU A 37 13.95 -12.49 -72.43
C GLU A 37 14.91 -12.84 -71.28
N HIS A 38 15.98 -13.62 -71.54
CA HIS A 38 17.01 -13.90 -70.55
C HIS A 38 17.84 -12.66 -70.19
N VAL A 39 18.20 -11.82 -71.19
CA VAL A 39 18.89 -10.54 -70.95
C VAL A 39 17.97 -9.56 -70.22
N ARG A 40 16.68 -9.49 -70.60
CA ARG A 40 15.68 -8.64 -69.94
C ARG A 40 15.48 -9.03 -68.47
N LYS A 41 15.45 -10.32 -68.17
CA LYS A 41 15.41 -10.85 -66.79
C LYS A 41 16.69 -10.50 -66.01
N LEU A 42 17.87 -10.72 -66.57
CA LEU A 42 19.15 -10.37 -65.93
C LEU A 42 19.22 -8.88 -65.58
N ASN A 43 18.89 -7.99 -66.52
CA ASN A 43 18.84 -6.55 -66.25
C ASN A 43 17.77 -6.19 -65.20
N SER A 44 16.63 -6.88 -65.17
CA SER A 44 15.61 -6.66 -64.13
C SER A 44 16.08 -7.08 -62.74
N PHE A 45 16.83 -8.19 -62.61
CA PHE A 45 17.43 -8.60 -61.33
C PHE A 45 18.56 -7.65 -60.90
N TYR A 46 19.45 -7.27 -61.82
CA TYR A 46 20.54 -6.33 -61.54
C TYR A 46 20.03 -4.96 -61.09
N ASN A 47 19.04 -4.40 -61.79
CA ASN A 47 18.47 -3.11 -61.44
C ASN A 47 17.70 -3.15 -60.11
N LYS A 48 17.00 -4.25 -59.78
CA LYS A 48 16.39 -4.43 -58.46
C LYS A 48 17.43 -4.48 -57.35
N GLY A 49 18.46 -5.31 -57.50
CA GLY A 49 19.54 -5.41 -56.52
C GLY A 49 20.28 -4.07 -56.31
N MET A 50 20.44 -3.26 -57.36
CA MET A 50 21.02 -1.92 -57.25
C MET A 50 20.11 -0.91 -56.55
N VAL A 51 18.78 -0.98 -56.74
CA VAL A 51 17.83 -0.16 -55.97
C VAL A 51 17.81 -0.58 -54.50
N GLU A 52 17.65 -1.88 -54.23
CA GLU A 52 17.64 -2.45 -52.87
C GLU A 52 18.95 -2.14 -52.10
N LEU A 53 20.11 -2.22 -52.78
CA LEU A 53 21.40 -1.80 -52.23
C LEU A 53 21.46 -0.30 -51.95
N THR A 54 20.96 0.54 -52.87
CA THR A 54 20.95 2.01 -52.70
C THR A 54 20.04 2.43 -51.54
N GLU A 55 18.86 1.84 -51.42
CA GLU A 55 17.93 2.05 -50.30
C GLU A 55 18.56 1.59 -48.97
N THR A 56 19.22 0.43 -48.96
CA THR A 56 19.94 -0.08 -47.79
C THR A 56 21.08 0.87 -47.37
N CYS A 57 21.90 1.34 -48.31
CA CYS A 57 22.95 2.32 -48.04
C CYS A 57 22.38 3.64 -47.53
N ALA A 58 21.28 4.15 -48.12
CA ALA A 58 20.62 5.37 -47.67
C ALA A 58 20.08 5.22 -46.23
N ALA A 59 19.47 4.08 -45.89
CA ALA A 59 19.01 3.77 -44.55
C ALA A 59 20.17 3.72 -43.53
N VAL A 60 21.31 3.12 -43.90
CA VAL A 60 22.53 3.11 -43.08
C VAL A 60 23.08 4.52 -42.85
N PHE A 61 23.19 5.35 -43.89
CA PHE A 61 23.64 6.74 -43.74
C PHE A 61 22.68 7.59 -42.89
N GLN A 62 21.36 7.41 -43.05
CA GLN A 62 20.36 8.07 -42.20
C GLN A 62 20.47 7.62 -40.74
N PHE A 63 20.65 6.32 -40.49
CA PHE A 63 20.85 5.79 -39.14
C PHE A 63 22.12 6.35 -38.49
N VAL A 64 23.25 6.38 -39.21
CA VAL A 64 24.52 6.94 -38.71
C VAL A 64 24.40 8.44 -38.44
N HIS A 65 23.78 9.21 -39.34
CA HIS A 65 23.50 10.63 -39.10
C HIS A 65 22.64 10.84 -37.86
N GLN A 66 21.55 10.08 -37.71
CA GLN A 66 20.63 10.23 -36.59
C GLN A 66 21.28 9.78 -35.26
N PHE A 67 22.13 8.76 -35.28
CA PHE A 67 22.93 8.32 -34.14
C PHE A 67 23.87 9.44 -33.65
N PHE A 68 24.67 10.03 -34.54
CA PHE A 68 25.55 11.15 -34.16
C PHE A 68 24.77 12.41 -33.74
N LYS A 69 23.62 12.68 -34.37
CA LYS A 69 22.75 13.81 -34.01
C LYS A 69 22.14 13.68 -32.62
N HIS A 70 21.63 12.49 -32.27
CA HIS A 70 21.17 12.20 -30.91
C HIS A 70 22.34 12.20 -29.91
N GLY A 71 23.46 11.54 -30.23
CA GLY A 71 24.64 11.52 -29.36
C GLY A 71 25.21 12.90 -29.06
N PHE A 72 25.27 13.80 -30.05
CA PHE A 72 25.68 15.19 -29.84
C PHE A 72 24.69 15.96 -28.96
N HIS A 73 23.37 15.81 -29.20
CA HIS A 73 22.34 16.42 -28.36
C HIS A 73 22.44 15.95 -26.90
N ASP A 74 22.63 14.65 -26.68
CA ASP A 74 22.69 14.08 -25.34
C ASP A 74 23.99 14.47 -24.62
N CYS A 75 25.14 14.48 -25.30
CA CYS A 75 26.39 15.05 -24.80
C CYS A 75 26.26 16.56 -24.47
N SER A 76 25.54 17.33 -25.30
CA SER A 76 25.24 18.74 -25.03
C SER A 76 24.37 18.90 -23.77
N SER A 77 23.38 18.01 -23.57
CA SER A 77 22.57 17.96 -22.34
C SER A 77 23.38 17.61 -21.08
N ILE A 78 24.46 16.82 -21.25
CA ILE A 78 25.41 16.47 -20.18
C ILE A 78 26.35 17.64 -19.88
N SER A 79 26.68 18.51 -20.85
CA SER A 79 27.55 19.68 -20.64
C SER A 79 27.06 20.59 -19.51
N HIS A 80 25.76 20.92 -19.50
CA HIS A 80 25.16 21.68 -18.39
C HIS A 80 25.28 20.96 -17.04
N ARG A 81 25.06 19.63 -17.01
CA ARG A 81 25.23 18.83 -15.78
C ARG A 81 26.68 18.80 -15.29
N ILE A 82 27.66 18.87 -16.19
CA ILE A 82 29.09 18.99 -15.81
C ILE A 82 29.35 20.37 -15.17
N MET A 83 28.66 21.43 -15.63
CA MET A 83 28.71 22.74 -14.97
C MET A 83 28.03 22.70 -13.59
N ASP A 84 26.84 22.10 -13.46
CA ASP A 84 26.14 21.91 -12.19
C ASP A 84 27.02 21.14 -11.18
N ILE A 85 27.64 20.04 -11.61
CA ILE A 85 28.55 19.22 -10.79
C ILE A 85 29.79 20.03 -10.39
N ARG A 86 30.39 20.82 -11.30
CA ARG A 86 31.52 21.70 -10.95
C ARG A 86 31.12 22.76 -9.92
N GLN A 87 29.92 23.33 -10.02
CA GLN A 87 29.41 24.29 -9.05
C GLN A 87 29.22 23.64 -7.68
N VAL A 88 28.55 22.48 -7.61
CA VAL A 88 28.38 21.72 -6.36
C VAL A 88 29.74 21.33 -5.75
N VAL A 89 30.68 20.81 -6.54
CA VAL A 89 32.03 20.46 -6.06
C VAL A 89 32.79 21.68 -5.52
N ASN A 90 32.65 22.85 -6.14
CA ASN A 90 33.24 24.08 -5.62
C ASN A 90 32.56 24.54 -4.32
N THR A 91 31.23 24.53 -4.24
CA THR A 91 30.51 24.85 -3.00
C THR A 91 30.84 23.88 -1.87
N CYS A 92 30.98 22.57 -2.15
CA CYS A 92 31.47 21.60 -1.17
C CYS A 92 32.90 21.89 -0.72
N ARG A 93 33.81 22.29 -1.63
CA ARG A 93 35.17 22.72 -1.27
C ARG A 93 35.15 23.95 -0.36
N ASP A 94 34.30 24.93 -0.66
CA ASP A 94 34.16 26.15 0.14
C ASP A 94 33.54 25.88 1.51
N SER A 95 32.63 24.91 1.62
CA SER A 95 32.10 24.44 2.90
C SER A 95 33.15 23.69 3.71
N LEU A 96 33.88 22.73 3.11
CA LEU A 96 34.98 22.02 3.77
C LEU A 96 36.08 22.98 4.25
N ALA A 97 36.39 24.03 3.49
CA ALA A 97 37.33 25.06 3.91
C ALA A 97 36.82 25.87 5.11
N LYS A 98 35.51 26.16 5.19
CA LYS A 98 34.89 26.81 6.36
C LYS A 98 34.85 25.87 7.57
N GLU A 99 34.52 24.60 7.36
CA GLU A 99 34.52 23.56 8.38
C GLU A 99 35.91 23.38 9.00
N ALA A 100 36.97 23.25 8.20
CA ALA A 100 38.35 23.18 8.69
C ALA A 100 38.76 24.43 9.50
N VAL A 101 38.25 25.63 9.16
CA VAL A 101 38.45 26.85 9.95
C VAL A 101 37.64 26.83 11.25
N VAL A 102 36.45 26.24 11.27
CA VAL A 102 35.64 26.02 12.48
C VAL A 102 36.29 24.97 13.38
N GLU A 103 36.75 23.84 12.86
CA GLU A 103 37.51 22.82 13.59
C GLU A 103 38.80 23.40 14.18
N SER A 104 39.56 24.19 13.42
CA SER A 104 40.77 24.85 13.92
C SER A 104 40.48 25.81 15.09
N LYS A 105 39.34 26.53 15.04
CA LYS A 105 38.87 27.38 16.15
C LYS A 105 38.36 26.54 17.34
N LEU A 106 37.61 25.47 17.07
CA LEU A 106 37.04 24.60 18.08
C LEU A 106 38.12 23.82 18.83
N GLY A 107 39.10 23.26 18.14
CA GLY A 107 40.27 22.60 18.73
C GLY A 107 41.11 23.53 19.59
N LYS A 108 41.32 24.79 19.16
CA LYS A 108 41.97 25.83 20.00
C LYS A 108 41.14 26.17 21.23
N SER A 109 39.81 26.20 21.12
CA SER A 109 38.89 26.46 22.24
C SER A 109 38.81 25.29 23.24
N LEU A 110 38.81 24.04 22.74
CA LEU A 110 38.93 22.84 23.57
C LEU A 110 40.29 22.79 24.27
N SER A 111 41.38 23.01 23.53
CA SER A 111 42.74 23.05 24.09
C SER A 111 42.85 24.07 25.22
N LYS A 112 42.27 25.27 25.04
CA LYS A 112 42.22 26.29 26.10
C LYS A 112 41.37 25.85 27.31
N ARG A 113 40.27 25.11 27.13
CA ARG A 113 39.43 24.60 28.23
C ARG A 113 40.03 23.40 28.95
N LEU A 114 40.80 22.56 28.26
CA LEU A 114 41.46 21.38 28.82
C LEU A 114 42.76 21.72 29.57
N GLY A 115 43.36 22.89 29.36
CA GLY A 115 44.57 23.32 30.05
C GLY A 115 44.39 23.66 31.54
N ASP A 116 43.18 24.07 31.94
CA ASP A 116 42.89 24.63 33.27
C ASP A 116 42.17 23.65 34.24
N MET A 117 42.07 22.36 33.92
CA MET A 117 41.34 21.37 34.74
C MET A 117 42.21 20.22 35.28
N PRO A 118 42.15 19.90 36.60
CA PRO A 118 42.80 18.72 37.15
C PRO A 118 42.06 17.44 36.76
N PHE A 119 42.81 16.38 36.47
CA PHE A 119 42.25 15.09 36.02
C PHE A 119 41.46 14.36 37.13
N ASN A 120 40.20 14.02 36.85
CA ASN A 120 39.45 12.96 37.51
C ASN A 120 38.44 12.32 36.55
N ASP A 121 37.84 11.19 36.94
CA ASP A 121 37.04 10.35 36.02
C ASP A 121 35.77 11.02 35.46
N ASN A 122 35.24 12.06 36.11
CA ASN A 122 34.07 12.79 35.60
C ASN A 122 34.39 13.54 34.30
N THR A 123 35.64 13.97 34.09
CA THR A 123 36.07 14.66 32.86
C THR A 123 35.93 13.75 31.62
N ILE A 124 36.13 12.43 31.77
CA ILE A 124 35.96 11.46 30.68
C ILE A 124 34.47 11.33 30.30
N LEU A 125 33.57 11.43 31.28
CA LEU A 125 32.13 11.34 31.04
C LEU A 125 31.62 12.55 30.25
N ASP A 126 32.07 13.76 30.61
CA ASP A 126 31.60 15.01 30.00
C ASP A 126 32.13 15.20 28.56
N VAL A 127 33.37 14.77 28.29
CA VAL A 127 33.91 14.67 26.92
C VAL A 127 33.12 13.65 26.10
N ARG A 128 32.77 12.49 26.68
CA ARG A 128 31.99 11.44 26.00
C ARG A 128 30.54 11.88 25.71
N ASN A 129 29.94 12.70 26.58
CA ASN A 129 28.65 13.34 26.34
C ASN A 129 28.74 14.39 25.22
N THR A 130 29.80 15.21 25.21
CA THR A 130 30.05 16.22 24.18
C THR A 130 30.22 15.59 22.79
N ILE A 131 30.95 14.47 22.67
CA ILE A 131 31.12 13.74 21.41
C ILE A 131 29.77 13.15 20.93
N ARG A 132 29.00 12.53 21.83
CA ARG A 132 27.64 12.03 21.51
C ARG A 132 26.68 13.10 21.03
N GLY A 133 26.86 14.36 21.45
CA GLY A 133 26.09 15.51 20.96
C GLY A 133 26.43 15.97 19.53
N LEU A 134 27.47 15.40 18.90
CA LEU A 134 27.96 15.78 17.58
C LEU A 134 27.83 14.67 16.52
N GLU A 135 27.84 13.40 16.91
CA GLU A 135 27.68 12.27 15.97
C GLU A 135 26.27 12.12 15.38
N TYR A 136 25.25 12.78 15.93
CA TYR A 136 23.85 12.72 15.46
C TYR A 136 23.28 14.11 15.12
N LYS A 137 23.71 14.65 13.98
CA LYS A 137 23.01 15.73 13.25
C LYS A 137 22.86 15.42 11.75
N VAL A 138 22.17 14.33 11.47
CA VAL A 138 21.30 14.25 10.28
C VAL A 138 19.88 14.52 10.79
N GLU A 139 19.17 15.47 10.19
CA GLU A 139 17.84 15.88 10.66
C GLU A 139 16.83 14.75 10.40
N ASP A 140 16.24 14.21 11.47
CA ASP A 140 15.90 12.78 11.53
C ASP A 140 14.60 12.36 10.80
N ASN A 141 14.02 13.27 10.00
CA ASN A 141 12.72 13.09 9.34
C ASN A 141 12.80 12.80 7.83
N GLU A 142 13.93 13.07 7.17
CA GLU A 142 13.99 13.11 5.70
C GLU A 142 14.97 12.09 5.09
N LYS A 143 14.45 11.20 4.23
CA LYS A 143 15.27 10.47 3.24
C LYS A 143 14.83 10.87 1.83
N CYS A 144 15.80 11.32 1.04
CA CYS A 144 15.66 11.58 -0.37
C CYS A 144 16.54 10.63 -1.21
N GLY A 145 16.36 10.64 -2.53
CA GLY A 145 17.18 9.88 -3.47
C GLY A 145 16.40 9.39 -4.70
N PHE A 146 17.08 8.65 -5.59
CA PHE A 146 16.45 8.11 -6.79
C PHE A 146 15.85 6.72 -6.58
N LEU A 147 14.64 6.52 -7.12
CA LEU A 147 14.02 5.20 -7.30
C LEU A 147 13.43 5.11 -8.72
N TYR A 148 13.32 3.91 -9.27
CA TYR A 148 12.52 3.67 -10.46
C TYR A 148 11.08 3.36 -10.05
N LYS A 149 10.12 4.03 -10.70
CA LYS A 149 8.69 3.87 -10.44
C LYS A 149 8.00 3.25 -11.66
N LYS A 150 7.14 2.26 -11.44
CA LYS A 150 6.28 1.67 -12.47
C LYS A 150 5.15 2.65 -12.87
N GLY A 151 4.90 2.78 -14.16
CA GLY A 151 3.82 3.58 -14.75
C GLY A 151 2.46 2.91 -14.57
N GLY A 152 1.39 3.72 -14.56
CA GLY A 152 0.01 3.25 -14.61
C GLY A 152 -0.60 3.50 -15.99
N GLY A 153 -1.48 2.60 -16.43
CA GLY A 153 -2.06 2.60 -17.78
C GLY A 153 -1.53 1.44 -18.64
N ILE A 154 -1.88 1.46 -19.93
CA ILE A 154 -1.64 0.36 -20.88
C ILE A 154 -0.14 0.02 -21.02
N ARG A 155 0.74 1.03 -21.00
CA ARG A 155 2.20 0.84 -21.03
C ARG A 155 2.76 0.91 -19.60
N LYS A 156 3.02 -0.25 -18.98
CA LYS A 156 3.61 -0.41 -17.61
C LYS A 156 5.11 -0.05 -17.56
N ALA A 157 5.53 1.05 -18.19
CA ALA A 157 6.93 1.45 -18.30
C ALA A 157 7.51 1.91 -16.95
N TRP A 158 8.80 1.66 -16.73
CA TRP A 158 9.52 2.10 -15.52
C TRP A 158 10.27 3.41 -15.78
N GLY A 159 10.17 4.38 -14.86
CA GLY A 159 10.90 5.66 -14.96
C GLY A 159 11.62 6.03 -13.67
N ARG A 160 12.90 6.44 -13.78
CA ARG A 160 13.69 6.97 -12.65
C ARG A 160 13.11 8.31 -12.20
N ARG A 161 12.92 8.50 -10.90
CA ARG A 161 12.37 9.71 -10.28
C ARG A 161 13.13 10.01 -8.99
N TRP A 162 13.26 11.29 -8.65
CA TRP A 162 13.74 11.68 -7.33
C TRP A 162 12.56 11.60 -6.36
N PHE A 163 12.73 10.87 -5.26
CA PHE A 163 11.76 10.76 -4.18
C PHE A 163 12.27 11.53 -2.96
N LEU A 164 11.33 12.05 -2.18
CA LEU A 164 11.55 12.73 -0.92
C LEU A 164 10.50 12.23 0.07
N ILE A 165 10.96 11.72 1.22
CA ILE A 165 10.14 11.64 2.42
C ILE A 165 10.28 12.99 3.12
N GLN A 166 9.15 13.66 3.38
CA GLN A 166 9.06 14.90 4.13
C GLN A 166 7.76 14.86 4.94
N ASP A 167 7.77 15.33 6.19
CA ASP A 167 6.59 15.48 7.06
C ASP A 167 5.72 14.21 7.24
N GLY A 168 6.28 13.01 7.02
CA GLY A 168 5.55 11.74 7.09
C GLY A 168 4.78 11.36 5.82
N ASP A 169 4.91 12.14 4.75
CA ASP A 169 4.40 11.87 3.41
C ASP A 169 5.54 11.50 2.44
N LEU A 170 5.20 10.75 1.39
CA LEU A 170 6.13 10.46 0.29
C LEU A 170 5.75 11.26 -0.96
N PHE A 171 6.72 12.00 -1.49
CA PHE A 171 6.62 12.76 -2.73
C PHE A 171 7.63 12.26 -3.77
N TYR A 172 7.41 12.60 -5.04
CA TYR A 172 8.41 12.49 -6.09
C TYR A 172 8.40 13.69 -7.04
N ILE A 173 9.53 13.93 -7.69
CA ILE A 173 9.73 14.95 -8.71
C ILE A 173 9.89 14.25 -10.08
N ARG A 174 9.27 14.79 -11.15
CA ARG A 174 9.24 14.11 -12.47
C ARG A 174 10.55 14.21 -13.25
N SER A 175 11.24 15.34 -13.10
CA SER A 175 12.47 15.72 -13.82
C SER A 175 13.22 16.77 -13.00
N SER A 176 14.54 16.93 -13.18
CA SER A 176 15.31 17.96 -12.48
C SER A 176 14.95 19.42 -12.87
N LYS A 177 14.03 19.59 -13.84
CA LYS A 177 13.43 20.89 -14.22
C LYS A 177 12.01 21.08 -13.69
N ASP A 178 11.47 20.13 -12.94
CA ASP A 178 10.12 20.17 -12.37
C ASP A 178 10.20 20.57 -10.89
N THR A 179 9.58 21.68 -10.50
CA THR A 179 9.51 22.13 -9.10
C THR A 179 8.33 21.51 -8.34
N LYS A 180 7.45 20.77 -9.02
CA LYS A 180 6.24 20.21 -8.41
C LYS A 180 6.52 18.90 -7.67
N LEU A 181 6.41 18.93 -6.35
CA LEU A 181 6.25 17.72 -5.54
C LEU A 181 4.95 17.00 -5.95
N ASN A 182 5.08 15.75 -6.40
CA ASN A 182 3.95 14.89 -6.71
C ASN A 182 3.73 13.92 -5.54
N PHE A 183 2.65 14.11 -4.79
CA PHE A 183 2.26 13.22 -3.68
C PHE A 183 2.04 11.77 -4.15
N VAL A 184 2.48 10.83 -3.32
CA VAL A 184 2.34 9.38 -3.54
C VAL A 184 1.37 8.79 -2.53
N ALA A 185 1.70 8.92 -1.25
CA ALA A 185 0.95 8.39 -0.12
C ALA A 185 1.43 8.99 1.21
N ASN A 186 0.56 9.00 2.22
CA ASN A 186 0.93 9.24 3.61
C ASN A 186 1.51 7.95 4.22
N LEU A 187 2.67 8.05 4.86
CA LEU A 187 3.43 6.87 5.31
C LEU A 187 2.93 6.30 6.64
N VAL A 188 2.28 7.11 7.49
CA VAL A 188 1.72 6.65 8.79
C VAL A 188 0.64 5.58 8.59
N ILE A 189 -0.09 5.65 7.48
CA ILE A 189 -1.17 4.70 7.13
C ILE A 189 -0.79 3.68 6.04
N SER A 190 0.27 3.93 5.27
CA SER A 190 0.67 3.07 4.15
C SER A 190 1.46 1.84 4.59
N SER A 191 1.38 0.75 3.82
CA SER A 191 2.14 -0.48 4.09
C SER A 191 3.19 -0.74 3.01
N VAL A 192 4.38 -1.20 3.44
CA VAL A 192 5.54 -1.41 2.54
C VAL A 192 5.96 -2.88 2.53
N LYS A 193 5.82 -3.53 1.38
CA LYS A 193 6.07 -4.96 1.15
C LYS A 193 7.35 -5.15 0.33
N LYS A 194 8.27 -6.00 0.78
CA LYS A 194 9.42 -6.47 -0.03
C LYS A 194 8.92 -7.55 -0.99
N VAL A 195 9.14 -7.37 -2.29
CA VAL A 195 8.79 -8.40 -3.29
C VAL A 195 9.90 -9.46 -3.31
N LYS A 196 9.50 -10.74 -3.33
CA LYS A 196 10.40 -11.89 -3.51
C LYS A 196 10.61 -12.15 -5.00
N ASP A 197 9.51 -12.44 -5.70
CA ASP A 197 9.48 -12.80 -7.12
C ASP A 197 8.92 -11.61 -7.93
N GLY A 198 9.79 -10.65 -8.25
CA GLY A 198 9.42 -9.39 -8.91
C GLY A 198 9.85 -9.31 -10.38
N ASP A 199 9.27 -8.38 -11.13
CA ASP A 199 9.67 -8.10 -12.52
C ASP A 199 11.13 -7.59 -12.59
N ARG A 200 11.67 -7.08 -11.47
CA ARG A 200 12.99 -6.45 -11.41
C ARG A 200 13.75 -6.72 -10.10
N PRO A 201 15.10 -6.77 -10.15
CA PRO A 201 15.92 -6.85 -8.94
C PRO A 201 15.74 -5.60 -8.07
N HIS A 202 15.71 -5.80 -6.75
CA HIS A 202 15.50 -4.75 -5.74
C HIS A 202 14.11 -4.06 -5.81
N GLU A 203 13.07 -4.75 -6.30
CA GLU A 203 11.68 -4.27 -6.28
C GLU A 203 11.06 -4.33 -4.86
N PHE A 204 10.20 -3.37 -4.55
CA PHE A 204 9.32 -3.32 -3.38
C PHE A 204 8.02 -2.57 -3.73
N VAL A 205 6.96 -2.77 -2.93
CA VAL A 205 5.64 -2.18 -3.18
C VAL A 205 5.20 -1.37 -1.97
N LEU A 206 4.77 -0.13 -2.21
CA LEU A 206 4.10 0.74 -1.25
C LEU A 206 2.59 0.75 -1.56
N CYS A 207 1.76 0.32 -0.61
CA CYS A 207 0.31 0.24 -0.76
C CYS A 207 -0.33 1.43 -0.03
N ASN A 208 -0.97 2.33 -0.77
CA ASN A 208 -1.71 3.47 -0.21
C ASN A 208 -3.17 3.04 0.10
N PRO A 209 -3.63 3.09 1.37
CA PRO A 209 -4.97 2.66 1.74
C PRO A 209 -6.08 3.64 1.35
N GLN A 210 -5.78 4.93 1.15
CA GLN A 210 -6.80 5.97 0.85
C GLN A 210 -7.40 5.81 -0.56
N ASN A 211 -6.67 5.18 -1.48
CA ASN A 211 -7.04 5.04 -2.89
C ASN A 211 -6.71 3.64 -3.45
N THR A 212 -6.53 2.66 -2.56
CA THR A 212 -6.17 1.25 -2.82
C THR A 212 -4.99 1.03 -3.79
N ARG A 213 -4.15 2.04 -4.02
CA ARG A 213 -3.15 2.03 -5.09
C ARG A 213 -1.84 1.43 -4.63
N GLU A 214 -1.38 0.42 -5.34
CA GLU A 214 -0.04 -0.15 -5.18
C GLU A 214 0.98 0.57 -6.07
N TYR A 215 2.05 1.07 -5.44
CA TYR A 215 3.18 1.71 -6.09
C TYR A 215 4.39 0.77 -6.08
N HIS A 216 4.64 0.16 -7.23
CA HIS A 216 5.85 -0.62 -7.48
C HIS A 216 7.05 0.33 -7.66
N LEU A 217 8.06 0.12 -6.82
CA LEU A 217 9.28 0.90 -6.70
C LEU A 217 10.50 -0.02 -6.76
N GLN A 218 11.60 0.44 -7.34
CA GLN A 218 12.83 -0.32 -7.48
C GLN A 218 14.04 0.56 -7.09
N ALA A 219 14.89 0.04 -6.20
CA ALA A 219 16.14 0.69 -5.79
C ALA A 219 17.33 0.26 -6.65
N GLU A 220 18.41 1.04 -6.60
CA GLU A 220 19.62 0.79 -7.42
C GLU A 220 20.53 -0.32 -6.84
N SER A 221 20.33 -0.70 -5.56
CA SER A 221 21.00 -1.83 -4.91
C SER A 221 20.17 -2.42 -3.78
N GLU A 222 20.51 -3.61 -3.28
CA GLU A 222 19.86 -4.21 -2.11
C GLU A 222 20.11 -3.40 -0.82
N ARG A 223 21.27 -2.74 -0.72
CA ARG A 223 21.57 -1.80 0.36
C ARG A 223 20.57 -0.64 0.34
N GLU A 224 20.39 0.02 -0.81
CA GLU A 224 19.40 1.10 -0.92
C GLU A 224 17.97 0.59 -0.76
N ARG A 225 17.59 -0.61 -1.27
CA ARG A 225 16.26 -1.20 -0.98
C ARG A 225 16.05 -1.31 0.53
N THR A 226 17.05 -1.76 1.27
CA THR A 226 16.97 -1.90 2.73
C THR A 226 16.88 -0.53 3.41
N CYS A 227 17.70 0.45 3.02
CA CYS A 227 17.62 1.82 3.54
C CYS A 227 16.27 2.51 3.25
N TRP A 228 15.69 2.32 2.06
CA TRP A 228 14.35 2.82 1.73
C TRP A 228 13.24 2.11 2.49
N LEU A 229 13.28 0.78 2.60
CA LEU A 229 12.30 0.02 3.40
C LEU A 229 12.33 0.43 4.87
N ASN A 230 13.52 0.64 5.44
CA ASN A 230 13.68 1.04 6.83
C ASN A 230 13.21 2.49 7.05
N ALA A 231 13.56 3.43 6.16
CA ALA A 231 13.09 4.82 6.26
C ALA A 231 11.56 4.93 6.14
N LEU A 232 10.95 4.27 5.14
CA LEU A 232 9.51 4.32 4.91
C LEU A 232 8.69 3.71 6.08
N ARG A 233 9.26 2.75 6.83
CA ARG A 233 8.64 2.15 8.02
C ARG A 233 8.90 2.95 9.29
N GLY A 234 10.17 3.30 9.53
CA GLY A 234 10.61 4.08 10.68
C GLY A 234 10.04 5.50 10.73
N VAL A 235 9.61 6.07 9.59
CA VAL A 235 8.89 7.34 9.57
C VAL A 235 7.44 7.20 10.07
N ALA A 236 6.79 6.06 9.82
CA ALA A 236 5.51 5.77 10.48
C ALA A 236 5.73 5.60 11.99
N GLU A 237 6.63 4.70 12.40
CA GLU A 237 6.91 4.39 13.81
C GLU A 237 7.34 5.63 14.61
N ARG A 238 8.19 6.51 14.05
CA ARG A 238 8.65 7.72 14.73
C ARG A 238 7.64 8.87 14.71
N LYS A 239 6.82 9.05 13.66
CA LYS A 239 5.74 10.05 13.68
C LYS A 239 4.57 9.62 14.57
N LEU A 240 4.36 8.31 14.75
CA LEU A 240 3.49 7.77 15.81
C LEU A 240 4.04 8.10 17.20
N TYR A 241 5.35 7.94 17.42
CA TYR A 241 5.99 8.28 18.70
C TYR A 241 5.98 9.79 18.98
N SER A 242 6.33 10.63 18.01
CA SER A 242 6.40 12.08 18.21
C SER A 242 5.03 12.74 18.36
N LEU A 243 3.96 12.24 17.72
CA LEU A 243 2.61 12.68 18.07
C LEU A 243 2.18 12.16 19.45
N ASN A 244 2.65 10.99 19.89
CA ASN A 244 2.36 10.51 21.24
C ASN A 244 3.05 11.37 22.32
N GLU A 245 4.28 11.86 22.07
CA GLU A 245 4.94 12.84 22.93
C GLU A 245 4.31 14.24 22.84
N ALA A 246 4.00 14.73 21.63
CA ALA A 246 3.33 16.03 21.45
C ALA A 246 1.97 16.05 22.16
N LEU A 247 1.14 15.02 22.00
CA LEU A 247 -0.14 14.87 22.71
C LEU A 247 0.02 14.64 24.23
N SER A 248 1.24 14.36 24.71
CA SER A 248 1.58 14.34 26.14
C SER A 248 2.04 15.70 26.68
N GLN A 249 2.31 16.68 25.80
CA GLN A 249 2.78 18.02 26.15
C GLN A 249 1.78 19.13 25.78
N GLU A 250 1.00 18.97 24.71
CA GLU A 250 -0.07 19.88 24.25
C GLU A 250 -1.34 19.84 25.14
N GLY A 251 -1.22 19.37 26.38
CA GLY A 251 -2.28 19.45 27.39
C GLY A 251 -2.67 20.89 27.79
N GLN A 252 -1.96 21.90 27.29
CA GLN A 252 -2.25 23.32 27.50
C GLN A 252 -1.96 24.15 26.23
N ASN A 253 -2.95 24.32 25.34
CA ASN A 253 -3.56 25.63 25.03
C ASN A 253 -4.54 25.58 23.82
N GLN A 254 -5.76 26.09 24.07
CA GLN A 254 -6.79 26.70 23.17
C GLN A 254 -6.67 26.49 21.65
N THR A 255 -7.74 26.09 20.93
CA THR A 255 -9.05 26.78 20.85
C THR A 255 -10.29 25.84 20.80
N ASP A 256 -11.47 26.33 20.38
CA ASP A 256 -12.77 25.64 20.24
C ASP A 256 -13.42 25.07 21.52
N GLN A 257 -13.70 25.95 22.49
CA GLN A 257 -14.07 25.62 23.88
C GLN A 257 -15.39 24.85 24.11
N HIS A 258 -16.36 24.83 23.18
CA HIS A 258 -17.63 24.09 23.38
C HIS A 258 -17.69 22.69 22.74
N SER A 259 -16.91 22.43 21.68
CA SER A 259 -16.86 21.12 20.99
C SER A 259 -15.77 20.21 21.58
N SER A 260 -14.63 20.81 21.97
CA SER A 260 -13.48 20.11 22.55
C SER A 260 -13.81 19.39 23.85
N SER A 261 -14.50 20.05 24.80
CA SER A 261 -14.80 19.52 26.13
C SER A 261 -15.54 18.18 26.10
N ALA A 262 -16.63 18.07 25.31
CA ALA A 262 -17.40 16.84 25.20
C ALA A 262 -16.60 15.69 24.56
N LYS A 263 -15.75 16.00 23.58
CA LYS A 263 -14.89 15.00 22.90
C LYS A 263 -13.73 14.55 23.79
N ALA A 264 -13.11 15.47 24.53
CA ALA A 264 -12.09 15.14 25.55
C ALA A 264 -12.66 14.25 26.67
N ALA A 265 -13.87 14.56 27.15
CA ALA A 265 -14.59 13.71 28.11
C ALA A 265 -14.89 12.32 27.54
N ALA A 266 -15.30 12.22 26.28
CA ALA A 266 -15.50 10.94 25.60
C ALA A 266 -14.20 10.13 25.49
N PHE A 267 -13.09 10.73 25.04
CA PHE A 267 -11.79 10.03 24.96
C PHE A 267 -11.26 9.60 26.34
N SER A 268 -11.48 10.42 27.38
CA SER A 268 -11.17 10.05 28.77
C SER A 268 -11.99 8.81 29.21
N LEU A 269 -13.29 8.79 28.95
CA LEU A 269 -14.15 7.64 29.22
C LEU A 269 -13.72 6.40 28.42
N ILE A 270 -13.35 6.55 27.15
CA ILE A 270 -12.86 5.45 26.29
C ILE A 270 -11.56 4.85 26.86
N LYS A 271 -10.61 5.68 27.32
CA LYS A 271 -9.38 5.22 27.99
C LYS A 271 -9.69 4.52 29.32
N ASN A 272 -10.61 5.06 30.13
CA ASN A 272 -11.03 4.45 31.40
C ASN A 272 -11.78 3.12 31.21
N LEU A 273 -12.54 2.95 30.13
CA LEU A 273 -13.20 1.69 29.75
C LEU A 273 -12.27 0.69 29.03
N ASN A 274 -11.05 1.11 28.67
CA ASN A 274 -10.04 0.27 28.02
C ASN A 274 -8.64 0.50 28.61
N PRO A 275 -8.42 0.28 29.93
CA PRO A 275 -7.13 0.55 30.58
C PRO A 275 -6.00 -0.40 30.13
N LYS A 276 -6.37 -1.49 29.43
CA LYS A 276 -5.50 -2.51 28.87
C LYS A 276 -5.97 -2.92 27.48
N CYS A 277 -5.02 -3.29 26.64
CA CYS A 277 -5.25 -3.93 25.33
C CYS A 277 -6.15 -5.16 25.47
N ALA A 278 -7.22 -5.24 24.67
CA ALA A 278 -8.18 -6.33 24.74
C ALA A 278 -7.60 -7.73 24.58
N ASP A 279 -6.49 -7.89 23.85
CA ASP A 279 -5.97 -9.20 23.45
C ASP A 279 -4.73 -9.64 24.21
N CYS A 280 -3.92 -8.70 24.72
CA CYS A 280 -2.65 -9.02 25.37
C CYS A 280 -2.40 -8.30 26.69
N ASP A 281 -3.43 -7.65 27.24
CA ASP A 281 -3.45 -6.95 28.53
C ASP A 281 -2.38 -5.86 28.74
N ALA A 282 -1.63 -5.49 27.68
CA ALA A 282 -0.69 -4.37 27.66
C ALA A 282 -1.40 -3.05 28.04
N LYS A 283 -0.82 -2.28 28.98
CA LYS A 283 -1.38 -1.01 29.47
C LYS A 283 -1.49 0.03 28.35
N SER A 284 -2.41 0.99 28.51
CA SER A 284 -2.55 2.18 27.65
C SER A 284 -2.64 1.88 26.14
N PRO A 285 -3.71 1.23 25.67
CA PRO A 285 -3.91 0.95 24.24
C PRO A 285 -4.41 2.16 23.43
N ASP A 286 -3.53 2.78 22.62
CA ASP A 286 -3.88 3.94 21.76
C ASP A 286 -4.39 3.58 20.34
N TRP A 287 -4.68 2.30 20.07
CA TRP A 287 -5.43 1.87 18.88
C TRP A 287 -6.80 1.31 19.28
N ALA A 288 -7.79 1.45 18.41
CA ALA A 288 -9.16 1.01 18.62
C ALA A 288 -9.67 0.13 17.47
N VAL A 289 -10.60 -0.78 17.78
CA VAL A 289 -11.35 -1.56 16.81
C VAL A 289 -12.80 -1.10 16.86
N ILE A 290 -13.14 -0.12 16.01
CA ILE A 290 -14.34 0.71 16.19
C ILE A 290 -15.64 -0.09 16.04
N ASN A 291 -15.65 -1.14 15.22
CA ASN A 291 -16.80 -2.03 15.07
C ASN A 291 -17.04 -2.95 16.28
N LEU A 292 -16.06 -3.06 17.19
CA LEU A 292 -16.11 -3.94 18.36
C LEU A 292 -16.12 -3.17 19.69
N GLY A 293 -15.88 -1.85 19.68
CA GLY A 293 -15.97 -0.99 20.87
C GLY A 293 -14.82 -1.13 21.87
N ILE A 294 -13.65 -1.57 21.41
CA ILE A 294 -12.48 -1.93 22.24
C ILE A 294 -11.20 -1.22 21.80
N CYS A 295 -10.24 -1.07 22.72
CA CYS A 295 -8.89 -0.64 22.42
C CYS A 295 -7.84 -1.77 22.52
N ILE A 296 -6.82 -1.69 21.67
CA ILE A 296 -5.72 -2.65 21.51
C ILE A 296 -4.37 -1.91 21.39
N CYS A 297 -3.26 -2.57 21.74
CA CYS A 297 -1.93 -1.97 21.58
C CYS A 297 -1.44 -2.04 20.12
N ILE A 298 -0.38 -1.28 19.80
CA ILE A 298 0.20 -1.22 18.44
C ILE A 298 0.61 -2.59 17.87
N ALA A 299 1.13 -3.49 18.70
CA ALA A 299 1.50 -4.85 18.28
C ALA A 299 0.28 -5.71 17.90
N CYS A 300 -0.86 -5.54 18.59
CA CYS A 300 -2.11 -6.22 18.25
C CYS A 300 -2.80 -5.53 17.06
N SER A 301 -2.72 -4.21 16.93
CA SER A 301 -3.31 -3.48 15.79
C SER A 301 -2.68 -3.86 14.45
N GLY A 302 -1.38 -4.19 14.43
CA GLY A 302 -0.71 -4.80 13.29
C GLY A 302 -1.33 -6.13 12.85
N VAL A 303 -1.71 -7.00 13.79
CA VAL A 303 -2.42 -8.26 13.49
C VAL A 303 -3.85 -7.99 13.03
N HIS A 304 -4.59 -7.13 13.73
CA HIS A 304 -5.98 -6.79 13.39
C HIS A 304 -6.12 -6.24 11.96
N ARG A 305 -5.14 -5.47 11.47
CA ARG A 305 -5.09 -5.01 10.08
C ARG A 305 -5.00 -6.15 9.06
N SER A 306 -4.44 -7.31 9.42
CA SER A 306 -4.35 -8.49 8.55
C SER A 306 -5.62 -9.36 8.52
N LEU A 307 -6.55 -9.17 9.47
CA LEU A 307 -7.85 -9.87 9.49
C LEU A 307 -8.84 -9.33 8.44
N GLY A 308 -8.61 -8.12 7.91
CA GLY A 308 -9.49 -7.46 6.95
C GLY A 308 -10.66 -6.69 7.59
N VAL A 309 -11.17 -5.72 6.82
CA VAL A 309 -12.13 -4.70 7.29
C VAL A 309 -13.52 -5.24 7.67
N GLN A 310 -13.85 -6.46 7.26
CA GLN A 310 -15.10 -7.14 7.64
C GLN A 310 -15.02 -7.76 9.05
N THR A 311 -13.81 -8.03 9.55
CA THR A 311 -13.58 -8.55 10.90
C THR A 311 -13.18 -7.43 11.86
N SER A 312 -12.30 -6.52 11.43
CA SER A 312 -11.72 -5.49 12.28
C SER A 312 -11.51 -4.16 11.55
N LYS A 313 -12.21 -3.12 12.00
CA LYS A 313 -12.07 -1.73 11.54
C LYS A 313 -11.16 -0.99 12.50
N VAL A 314 -9.85 -1.01 12.22
CA VAL A 314 -8.82 -0.37 13.07
C VAL A 314 -8.80 1.15 12.87
N ARG A 315 -8.71 1.90 13.97
CA ARG A 315 -8.43 3.35 14.05
C ARG A 315 -7.42 3.64 15.15
N SER A 316 -6.71 4.76 15.06
CA SER A 316 -5.98 5.32 16.20
C SER A 316 -6.96 6.09 17.11
N VAL A 317 -6.77 5.99 18.42
CA VAL A 317 -7.51 6.78 19.42
C VAL A 317 -7.18 8.28 19.28
N SER A 318 -5.96 8.62 18.89
CA SER A 318 -5.44 9.99 18.88
C SER A 318 -5.24 10.63 17.50
N LEU A 319 -5.00 9.81 16.45
CA LEU A 319 -4.51 10.31 15.16
C LEU A 319 -5.59 10.37 14.06
N ASP A 320 -6.60 9.51 14.16
CA ASP A 320 -7.71 9.46 13.20
C ASP A 320 -8.81 10.45 13.60
N LYS A 321 -9.57 10.94 12.61
CA LYS A 321 -10.81 11.68 12.87
C LYS A 321 -11.93 10.71 13.26
N TRP A 322 -12.69 11.07 14.28
CA TRP A 322 -13.78 10.26 14.84
C TRP A 322 -15.17 10.85 14.55
N GLU A 323 -16.13 10.01 14.20
CA GLU A 323 -17.55 10.36 14.12
C GLU A 323 -18.21 10.32 15.52
N GLU A 324 -19.26 11.12 15.71
CA GLU A 324 -19.94 11.28 17.01
C GLU A 324 -20.67 10.00 17.45
N SER A 325 -21.25 9.25 16.52
CA SER A 325 -21.86 7.95 16.76
C SER A 325 -20.82 6.87 17.10
N THR A 326 -19.68 6.88 16.42
CA THR A 326 -18.53 5.99 16.72
C THR A 326 -18.00 6.23 18.14
N LEU A 327 -17.89 7.49 18.57
CA LEU A 327 -17.51 7.82 19.95
C LEU A 327 -18.56 7.34 20.97
N ALA A 328 -19.85 7.53 20.70
CA ALA A 328 -20.93 7.05 21.58
C ALA A 328 -20.88 5.52 21.77
N LEU A 329 -20.63 4.76 20.70
CA LEU A 329 -20.44 3.31 20.74
C LEU A 329 -19.20 2.90 21.58
N MET A 330 -18.05 3.53 21.35
CA MET A 330 -16.83 3.25 22.13
C MET A 330 -17.00 3.56 23.63
N CYS A 331 -17.72 4.64 23.96
CA CYS A 331 -18.11 5.00 25.34
C CYS A 331 -19.10 4.02 26.00
N ARG A 332 -19.62 3.03 25.26
CA ARG A 332 -20.66 2.11 25.74
C ARG A 332 -20.28 0.63 25.76
N ILE A 333 -19.22 0.21 25.08
CA ILE A 333 -18.72 -1.17 25.15
C ILE A 333 -17.60 -1.30 26.20
N GLY A 334 -16.34 -1.01 25.85
CA GLY A 334 -15.19 -1.22 26.74
C GLY A 334 -14.67 -2.66 26.79
N VAL A 335 -13.42 -2.82 27.21
CA VAL A 335 -12.69 -4.10 27.15
C VAL A 335 -13.31 -5.19 28.02
N GLU A 336 -13.79 -4.84 29.21
CA GLU A 336 -14.38 -5.78 30.18
C GLU A 336 -15.68 -6.37 29.63
N LYS A 337 -16.63 -5.52 29.19
CA LYS A 337 -17.87 -5.97 28.55
C LYS A 337 -17.60 -6.82 27.31
N PHE A 338 -16.68 -6.42 26.44
CA PHE A 338 -16.37 -7.15 25.22
C PHE A 338 -15.77 -8.54 25.51
N ASN A 339 -14.73 -8.62 26.33
CA ASN A 339 -14.10 -9.88 26.69
C ASN A 339 -15.02 -10.77 27.56
N SER A 340 -15.97 -10.20 28.31
CA SER A 340 -17.02 -10.99 29.00
C SER A 340 -17.95 -11.77 28.04
N VAL A 341 -17.84 -11.52 26.73
CA VAL A 341 -18.44 -12.32 25.65
C VAL A 341 -17.34 -13.06 24.87
N PHE A 342 -16.37 -12.33 24.32
CA PHE A 342 -15.35 -12.83 23.38
C PHE A 342 -14.17 -13.58 24.01
N GLU A 343 -14.10 -13.63 25.34
CA GLU A 343 -13.21 -14.49 26.13
C GLU A 343 -14.03 -15.27 27.20
N GLY A 344 -15.34 -15.43 26.99
CA GLY A 344 -16.29 -16.04 27.96
C GLY A 344 -16.19 -17.56 28.13
N SER A 345 -15.33 -18.23 27.36
CA SER A 345 -14.92 -19.63 27.52
C SER A 345 -13.47 -19.79 27.06
N PRO A 346 -12.47 -19.36 27.88
CA PRO A 346 -11.06 -19.43 27.52
C PRO A 346 -10.60 -20.85 27.21
N ASP A 347 -9.82 -21.00 26.14
CA ASP A 347 -9.19 -22.27 25.76
C ASP A 347 -7.76 -22.34 26.33
N LYS A 348 -7.37 -23.48 26.90
CA LYS A 348 -6.03 -23.67 27.49
C LYS A 348 -4.95 -23.90 26.44
N ASP A 349 -5.34 -24.44 25.28
CA ASP A 349 -4.42 -24.71 24.17
C ASP A 349 -4.06 -23.41 23.41
N TYR A 350 -4.83 -22.34 23.65
CA TYR A 350 -4.66 -21.02 23.05
C TYR A 350 -4.63 -19.94 24.16
N PRO A 351 -3.59 -19.94 25.01
CA PRO A 351 -3.49 -19.01 26.14
C PRO A 351 -3.43 -17.56 25.67
N LYS A 352 -4.05 -16.66 26.44
CA LYS A 352 -4.04 -15.23 26.16
C LYS A 352 -2.59 -14.70 26.17
N PRO A 353 -2.12 -14.01 25.11
CA PRO A 353 -0.78 -13.48 25.05
C PRO A 353 -0.58 -12.34 26.07
N THR A 354 0.67 -11.96 26.30
CA THR A 354 1.06 -10.79 27.08
C THR A 354 1.64 -9.70 26.16
N ALA A 355 2.04 -8.58 26.75
CA ALA A 355 2.82 -7.55 26.07
C ALA A 355 4.13 -8.10 25.45
N SER A 356 4.77 -9.09 26.09
CA SER A 356 6.06 -9.66 25.67
C SER A 356 5.95 -10.94 24.83
N THR A 357 4.76 -11.52 24.65
CA THR A 357 4.57 -12.71 23.81
C THR A 357 5.02 -12.48 22.36
N ASP A 358 5.51 -13.54 21.73
CA ASP A 358 5.92 -13.58 20.33
C ASP A 358 4.80 -13.17 19.34
N GLY A 359 5.21 -12.71 18.16
CA GLY A 359 4.34 -12.23 17.08
C GLY A 359 3.46 -13.31 16.45
N ASP A 360 3.92 -14.56 16.35
CA ASP A 360 3.16 -15.67 15.75
C ASP A 360 2.14 -16.23 16.75
N ALA A 361 2.53 -16.44 18.00
CA ALA A 361 1.59 -16.81 19.08
C ALA A 361 0.49 -15.75 19.27
N ARG A 362 0.85 -14.45 19.25
CA ARG A 362 -0.12 -13.34 19.25
C ARG A 362 -1.04 -13.38 18.02
N ARG A 363 -0.52 -13.70 16.83
CA ARG A 363 -1.33 -13.81 15.59
C ARG A 363 -2.36 -14.92 15.69
N ILE A 364 -1.96 -16.08 16.21
CA ILE A 364 -2.85 -17.24 16.38
C ILE A 364 -3.99 -16.90 17.34
N TYR A 365 -3.69 -16.40 18.54
CA TYR A 365 -4.72 -16.06 19.53
C TYR A 365 -5.76 -15.06 18.99
N ILE A 366 -5.30 -14.00 18.34
CA ILE A 366 -6.16 -12.97 17.75
C ILE A 366 -7.02 -13.55 16.62
N LYS A 367 -6.47 -14.43 15.76
CA LYS A 367 -7.26 -15.11 14.72
C LYS A 367 -8.37 -15.96 15.36
N GLU A 368 -8.04 -16.83 16.31
CA GLU A 368 -9.02 -17.72 16.95
C GLU A 368 -10.11 -16.95 17.72
N LYS A 369 -9.76 -15.81 18.34
CA LYS A 369 -10.70 -14.90 19.02
C LYS A 369 -11.70 -14.26 18.06
N TYR A 370 -11.22 -13.66 16.97
CA TYR A 370 -12.05 -12.79 16.12
C TYR A 370 -12.60 -13.44 14.85
N VAL A 371 -11.89 -14.39 14.23
CA VAL A 371 -12.30 -15.07 12.98
C VAL A 371 -13.05 -16.36 13.29
N ASP A 372 -12.41 -17.25 14.05
CA ASP A 372 -12.94 -18.58 14.35
C ASP A 372 -13.91 -18.56 15.55
N ARG A 373 -13.87 -17.50 16.36
CA ARG A 373 -14.75 -17.22 17.51
C ARG A 373 -14.66 -18.25 18.64
N ARG A 374 -13.48 -18.86 18.80
CA ARG A 374 -13.21 -20.01 19.67
C ARG A 374 -13.64 -19.81 21.12
N PHE A 375 -13.34 -18.65 21.70
CA PHE A 375 -13.50 -18.39 23.14
C PHE A 375 -14.90 -17.90 23.54
N LEU A 376 -15.90 -18.00 22.66
CA LEU A 376 -17.29 -17.75 23.01
C LEU A 376 -17.86 -18.91 23.84
N SER A 377 -18.71 -18.59 24.82
CA SER A 377 -19.50 -19.58 25.54
C SER A 377 -20.40 -20.38 24.58
N LYS A 378 -20.53 -21.70 24.77
CA LYS A 378 -21.26 -22.58 23.83
C LYS A 378 -22.74 -22.18 23.72
N CYS A 379 -23.17 -21.76 22.52
CA CYS A 379 -24.56 -21.35 22.29
C CYS A 379 -25.46 -22.54 21.94
N THR A 380 -26.45 -22.80 22.78
CA THR A 380 -27.49 -23.83 22.58
C THR A 380 -28.74 -23.30 21.86
N LEU A 381 -28.80 -22.00 21.55
CA LEU A 381 -29.97 -21.36 20.95
C LEU A 381 -30.08 -21.66 19.44
N SER A 382 -31.29 -22.02 18.98
CA SER A 382 -31.61 -22.14 17.55
C SER A 382 -31.41 -20.83 16.80
N LYS A 383 -31.23 -20.89 15.47
CA LYS A 383 -31.03 -19.73 14.58
C LYS A 383 -32.08 -18.63 14.86
N SER A 384 -33.37 -18.98 14.81
CA SER A 384 -34.50 -18.08 15.08
C SER A 384 -34.51 -17.44 16.48
N HIS A 385 -33.99 -18.12 17.50
CA HIS A 385 -33.83 -17.52 18.83
C HIS A 385 -32.69 -16.50 18.89
N ARG A 386 -31.60 -16.70 18.12
CA ARG A 386 -30.51 -15.72 18.04
C ARG A 386 -30.95 -14.47 17.26
N GLU A 387 -31.68 -14.63 16.17
CA GLU A 387 -32.22 -13.54 15.36
C GLU A 387 -33.24 -12.69 16.16
N ARG A 388 -34.14 -13.35 16.91
CA ARG A 388 -35.05 -12.68 17.85
C ARG A 388 -34.28 -11.97 18.98
N ASN A 389 -33.20 -12.55 19.49
CA ASN A 389 -32.36 -11.90 20.51
C ASN A 389 -31.60 -10.70 19.95
N LEU A 390 -31.17 -10.72 18.69
CA LEU A 390 -30.55 -9.57 18.03
C LEU A 390 -31.55 -8.42 17.84
N ARG A 391 -32.80 -8.70 17.47
CA ARG A 391 -33.86 -7.67 17.43
C ARG A 391 -34.22 -7.13 18.82
N LYS A 392 -34.25 -7.98 19.86
CA LYS A 392 -34.40 -7.52 21.26
C LYS A 392 -33.23 -6.66 21.73
N ALA A 393 -31.99 -7.02 21.36
CA ALA A 393 -30.82 -6.19 21.63
C ALA A 393 -30.98 -4.82 20.99
N ALA A 394 -31.42 -4.78 19.73
CA ALA A 394 -31.63 -3.53 19.00
C ALA A 394 -32.76 -2.65 19.55
N GLN A 395 -33.84 -3.26 20.04
CA GLN A 395 -34.93 -2.56 20.73
C GLN A 395 -34.44 -1.87 22.01
N ASN A 396 -33.67 -2.58 22.82
CA ASN A 396 -33.27 -2.17 24.17
C ASN A 396 -31.90 -1.47 24.26
N ASN A 397 -31.23 -1.25 23.11
CA ASN A 397 -29.83 -0.78 23.02
C ASN A 397 -28.83 -1.68 23.81
N ASP A 398 -29.11 -2.99 23.92
CA ASP A 398 -28.25 -3.93 24.65
C ASP A 398 -27.08 -4.39 23.79
N LEU A 399 -26.00 -3.62 23.86
CA LEU A 399 -24.75 -3.91 23.16
C LEU A 399 -24.07 -5.23 23.62
N LYS A 400 -24.38 -5.78 24.81
CA LYS A 400 -23.82 -7.08 25.23
C LYS A 400 -24.57 -8.25 24.56
N LEU A 401 -25.89 -8.16 24.48
CA LEU A 401 -26.70 -9.13 23.72
C LEU A 401 -26.45 -9.05 22.21
N PHE A 402 -26.20 -7.85 21.68
CA PHE A 402 -25.69 -7.64 20.32
C PHE A 402 -24.34 -8.37 20.12
N LEU A 403 -23.35 -8.10 20.97
CA LEU A 403 -22.02 -8.72 20.87
C LEU A 403 -22.07 -10.25 20.93
N SER A 404 -22.93 -10.84 21.76
CA SER A 404 -23.15 -12.29 21.80
C SER A 404 -23.75 -12.80 20.48
N SER A 405 -24.80 -12.14 19.98
CA SER A 405 -25.48 -12.52 18.74
C SER A 405 -24.55 -12.43 17.52
N PHE A 406 -23.78 -11.33 17.41
CA PHE A 406 -22.75 -11.11 16.38
C PHE A 406 -21.54 -12.05 16.55
N GLY A 407 -21.16 -12.38 17.79
CA GLY A 407 -20.16 -13.40 18.10
C GLY A 407 -20.53 -14.73 17.45
N HIS A 408 -21.75 -15.20 17.68
CA HIS A 408 -22.31 -16.44 17.14
C HIS A 408 -22.76 -16.36 15.66
N LYS A 409 -22.22 -15.39 14.89
CA LYS A 409 -22.43 -15.23 13.44
C LYS A 409 -23.92 -15.24 13.05
N THR A 410 -24.74 -14.55 13.85
CA THR A 410 -26.16 -14.30 13.55
C THR A 410 -26.25 -13.27 12.41
N ASP A 411 -27.20 -13.48 11.50
CA ASP A 411 -27.47 -12.58 10.38
C ASP A 411 -27.96 -11.21 10.89
N LEU A 412 -27.26 -10.15 10.51
CA LEU A 412 -27.54 -8.78 10.98
C LEU A 412 -28.78 -8.15 10.32
N ASP A 413 -29.19 -8.68 9.16
CA ASP A 413 -30.37 -8.19 8.42
C ASP A 413 -31.58 -9.13 8.57
N SER A 414 -31.51 -10.08 9.52
CA SER A 414 -32.59 -11.02 9.83
C SER A 414 -33.87 -10.32 10.32
N CYS A 415 -34.92 -10.35 9.50
CA CYS A 415 -36.21 -9.72 9.78
C CYS A 415 -37.15 -10.54 10.68
N ASP A 416 -38.20 -9.89 11.18
CA ASP A 416 -39.43 -10.50 11.70
C ASP A 416 -40.54 -10.54 10.63
N ASP A 417 -41.74 -10.91 11.07
CA ASP A 417 -42.92 -11.15 10.23
C ASP A 417 -43.48 -9.87 9.57
N ASP A 418 -43.04 -8.67 9.99
CA ASP A 418 -43.30 -7.38 9.35
C ASP A 418 -42.20 -6.96 8.36
N GLY A 419 -41.10 -7.73 8.28
CA GLY A 419 -39.90 -7.41 7.50
C GLY A 419 -38.92 -6.48 8.22
N LEU A 420 -39.05 -6.25 9.55
CA LEU A 420 -38.20 -5.32 10.28
C LEU A 420 -36.86 -5.98 10.66
N THR A 421 -35.77 -5.48 10.08
CA THR A 421 -34.40 -5.88 10.49
C THR A 421 -34.01 -5.21 11.83
N PRO A 422 -33.00 -5.72 12.56
CA PRO A 422 -32.46 -5.06 13.75
C PRO A 422 -32.15 -3.57 13.54
N LEU A 423 -31.72 -3.17 12.34
CA LEU A 423 -31.43 -1.78 12.00
C LEU A 423 -32.70 -0.92 11.93
N HIS A 424 -33.83 -1.45 11.43
CA HIS A 424 -35.13 -0.78 11.49
C HIS A 424 -35.56 -0.52 12.94
N VAL A 425 -35.41 -1.53 13.81
CA VAL A 425 -35.79 -1.45 15.22
C VAL A 425 -34.90 -0.45 15.99
N ALA A 426 -33.58 -0.50 15.79
CA ALA A 426 -32.66 0.46 16.38
C ALA A 426 -32.94 1.89 15.91
N ALA A 427 -33.24 2.07 14.61
CA ALA A 427 -33.46 3.37 14.02
C ALA A 427 -34.74 4.06 14.51
N LYS A 428 -35.85 3.30 14.62
CA LYS A 428 -37.13 3.77 15.16
C LYS A 428 -37.06 4.21 16.64
N ASN A 429 -36.06 3.74 17.38
CA ASN A 429 -35.88 4.01 18.81
C ASN A 429 -34.80 5.09 19.11
N ASP A 430 -34.24 5.77 18.11
CA ASP A 430 -33.08 6.69 18.24
C ASP A 430 -31.84 6.06 18.94
N ASN A 431 -31.70 4.72 18.87
CA ASN A 431 -30.62 3.94 19.50
C ASN A 431 -29.31 4.07 18.69
N ILE A 432 -28.69 5.26 18.73
CA ILE A 432 -27.53 5.63 17.91
C ILE A 432 -26.33 4.69 18.03
N GLU A 433 -26.05 4.15 19.22
CA GLU A 433 -24.92 3.24 19.43
C GLU A 433 -25.19 1.87 18.80
N MET A 434 -26.42 1.38 18.86
CA MET A 434 -26.82 0.16 18.16
C MET A 434 -26.82 0.34 16.64
N VAL A 435 -27.30 1.49 16.14
CA VAL A 435 -27.25 1.82 14.71
C VAL A 435 -25.80 1.81 14.23
N GLU A 436 -24.89 2.45 14.96
CA GLU A 436 -23.46 2.43 14.61
C GLU A 436 -22.86 1.02 14.71
N ALA A 437 -23.20 0.25 15.76
CA ALA A 437 -22.72 -1.13 15.91
C ALA A 437 -23.17 -2.05 14.76
N LEU A 438 -24.41 -1.91 14.29
CA LEU A 438 -24.94 -2.68 13.15
C LEU A 438 -24.25 -2.27 11.84
N LEU A 439 -24.17 -0.96 11.54
CA LEU A 439 -23.53 -0.45 10.33
C LEU A 439 -22.02 -0.74 10.29
N LEU A 440 -21.31 -0.58 11.41
CA LEU A 440 -19.89 -0.90 11.49
C LEU A 440 -19.61 -2.41 11.38
N ASN A 441 -20.57 -3.28 11.63
CA ASN A 441 -20.44 -4.73 11.39
C ASN A 441 -21.13 -5.23 10.11
N GLY A 442 -21.68 -4.33 9.28
CA GLY A 442 -22.08 -4.63 7.90
C GLY A 442 -23.57 -4.86 7.64
N ALA A 443 -24.46 -4.51 8.58
CA ALA A 443 -25.91 -4.50 8.33
C ALA A 443 -26.28 -3.55 7.17
N ALA A 444 -27.21 -3.94 6.31
CA ALA A 444 -27.54 -3.21 5.09
C ALA A 444 -28.49 -2.02 5.35
N PRO A 445 -28.06 -0.76 5.09
CA PRO A 445 -28.81 0.44 5.46
C PRO A 445 -30.08 0.68 4.62
N GLY A 446 -30.13 0.12 3.41
CA GLY A 446 -31.22 0.31 2.44
C GLY A 446 -32.26 -0.81 2.36
N VAL A 447 -32.23 -1.79 3.27
CA VAL A 447 -33.26 -2.85 3.32
C VAL A 447 -34.63 -2.20 3.55
N LYS A 448 -35.68 -2.75 2.94
CA LYS A 448 -37.07 -2.32 3.14
C LYS A 448 -37.89 -3.42 3.78
N ASN A 449 -38.74 -3.04 4.73
CA ASN A 449 -39.73 -3.92 5.33
C ASN A 449 -40.93 -4.17 4.38
N TYR A 450 -41.91 -4.98 4.78
CA TYR A 450 -43.02 -5.38 3.90
C TYR A 450 -44.00 -4.24 3.56
N ILE A 451 -43.95 -3.11 4.28
CA ILE A 451 -44.66 -1.86 3.93
C ILE A 451 -43.79 -0.87 3.13
N GLY A 452 -42.63 -1.32 2.62
CA GLY A 452 -41.79 -0.57 1.68
C GLY A 452 -40.89 0.51 2.30
N LYS A 453 -40.85 0.60 3.64
CA LYS A 453 -40.07 1.59 4.40
C LYS A 453 -38.70 1.04 4.77
N SER A 454 -37.68 1.89 4.74
CA SER A 454 -36.32 1.62 5.19
C SER A 454 -36.09 2.05 6.65
N PRO A 455 -34.96 1.71 7.29
CA PRO A 455 -34.59 2.26 8.60
C PRO A 455 -34.57 3.78 8.64
N LEU A 456 -34.16 4.43 7.53
CA LEU A 456 -34.13 5.89 7.41
C LEU A 456 -35.55 6.48 7.40
N ASP A 457 -36.50 5.83 6.73
CA ASP A 457 -37.90 6.28 6.68
C ASP A 457 -38.56 6.16 8.06
N LEU A 458 -38.30 5.06 8.78
CA LEU A 458 -38.79 4.90 10.16
C LEU A 458 -38.16 5.91 11.13
N ALA A 459 -36.88 6.25 10.97
CA ALA A 459 -36.23 7.31 11.75
C ALA A 459 -36.83 8.69 11.46
N LYS A 460 -37.33 8.94 10.24
CA LYS A 460 -38.04 10.18 9.86
C LYS A 460 -39.41 10.25 10.52
N GLU A 461 -40.19 9.17 10.43
CA GLU A 461 -41.52 9.07 11.04
C GLU A 461 -41.49 9.15 12.58
N ALA A 462 -40.47 8.59 13.21
CA ALA A 462 -40.26 8.67 14.67
C ALA A 462 -39.47 9.92 15.12
N ALA A 463 -39.10 10.82 14.20
CA ALA A 463 -38.34 12.05 14.47
C ALA A 463 -37.01 11.84 15.23
N CYS A 464 -36.30 10.73 14.96
CA CYS A 464 -35.10 10.28 15.66
C CYS A 464 -33.85 11.13 15.34
N LYS A 465 -33.71 12.28 16.02
CA LYS A 465 -32.73 13.33 15.69
C LYS A 465 -31.27 12.88 15.62
N LYS A 466 -30.83 11.89 16.42
CA LYS A 466 -29.42 11.43 16.39
C LYS A 466 -29.20 10.47 15.24
N VAL A 467 -30.09 9.49 15.10
CA VAL A 467 -30.02 8.45 14.07
C VAL A 467 -30.17 9.03 12.67
N LEU A 468 -31.06 10.01 12.48
CA LEU A 468 -31.35 10.61 11.18
C LEU A 468 -30.08 11.09 10.44
N LYS A 469 -29.27 11.93 11.10
CA LYS A 469 -27.99 12.41 10.56
C LYS A 469 -27.11 11.25 10.09
N ARG A 470 -27.00 10.19 10.89
CA ARG A 470 -26.11 9.06 10.61
C ARG A 470 -26.61 8.17 9.47
N LEU A 471 -27.91 7.91 9.39
CA LEU A 471 -28.48 7.18 8.25
C LEU A 471 -28.43 8.01 6.96
N GLU A 472 -28.62 9.33 7.03
CA GLU A 472 -28.46 10.21 5.87
C GLU A 472 -27.00 10.42 5.45
N GLU A 473 -26.00 10.11 6.27
CA GLU A 473 -24.60 10.02 5.87
C GLU A 473 -24.27 8.73 5.12
N VAL A 474 -25.01 7.65 5.38
CA VAL A 474 -24.69 6.28 4.93
C VAL A 474 -25.60 5.80 3.77
N CYS A 475 -26.76 6.42 3.58
CA CYS A 475 -27.69 6.18 2.46
C CYS A 475 -27.47 7.14 1.26
N LYS A 476 -26.28 7.75 1.12
CA LYS A 476 -25.88 8.63 0.01
C LYS A 476 -24.80 7.97 -0.85
#